data_AF-A0A1D6JXX8-F1
#
_entry.id   AF-A0A1D6JXX8-F1
#
_cell.length_a   1.000
_cell.length_b   1.000
_cell.length_c   1.000
_cell.angle_alpha   90.00
_cell.angle_beta   90.00
_cell.angle_gamma   90.00
#
_symmetry.space_group_name_H-M   'P 1'
#
loop_
_entity.id
_entity.type
_entity.pdbx_description
1 polymer ?
#
loop_
_entity_poly.entity_id
_entity_poly.type
_entity_poly.pdbx_seq_one_letter_code
_entity_poly.pdbx_strand_id
1 'polypeptide(L)'
;MEKNIICMHGGIGRSINRIEQIENLQRPIAMEAGSVVMMDLLWSDPTENDSAKGLRSDVWGPGLITFGVAQGHLITLFVAMNYCGTTNNTGAILVLGRDLVVVPKLIQSLLFAVT
;
A
#
# COMPACT_ATOMS: atom_id res chain seq x y z
N MET A 1 3.70 -14.14 -19.29
CA MET A 1 4.00 -13.59 -17.95
C MET A 1 2.72 -13.68 -17.15
N GLU A 2 2.73 -14.43 -16.05
CA GLU A 2 1.61 -14.43 -15.11
C GLU A 2 1.63 -13.12 -14.32
N LYS A 3 0.52 -12.38 -14.36
CA LYS A 3 0.36 -11.08 -13.68
C LYS A 3 -0.05 -11.34 -12.22
N ASN A 4 0.90 -11.71 -11.37
CA ASN A 4 0.61 -12.19 -10.01
C ASN A 4 0.76 -11.13 -8.90
N ILE A 5 1.22 -9.92 -9.23
CA ILE A 5 1.46 -8.85 -8.24
C ILE A 5 0.75 -7.58 -8.70
N ILE A 6 -0.02 -6.99 -7.79
CA ILE A 6 -0.62 -5.67 -7.93
C ILE A 6 0.06 -4.72 -6.93
N CYS A 7 0.44 -3.53 -7.39
CA CYS A 7 1.03 -2.50 -6.53
C CYS A 7 0.09 -1.29 -6.49
N MET A 8 -0.27 -0.87 -5.28
CA MET A 8 -1.13 0.28 -5.01
C MET A 8 -0.51 1.09 -3.87
N HIS A 9 -0.93 2.36 -3.71
CA HIS A 9 -0.44 3.19 -2.62
C HIS A 9 -1.10 2.86 -1.28
N GLY A 10 -2.44 2.82 -1.27
CA GLY A 10 -3.20 2.21 -0.19
C GLY A 10 -3.35 0.71 -0.44
N GLY A 11 -4.59 0.25 -0.60
CA GLY A 11 -4.86 -1.14 -0.92
C GLY A 11 -6.20 -1.37 -1.60
N ILE A 12 -6.89 -2.43 -1.17
CA ILE A 12 -8.19 -2.82 -1.72
C ILE A 12 -9.32 -2.08 -1.01
N GLY A 13 -10.44 -1.92 -1.71
CA GLY A 13 -11.59 -1.27 -1.13
C GLY A 13 -12.93 -1.71 -1.67
N ARG A 14 -13.93 -0.85 -1.52
CA ARG A 14 -15.35 -1.15 -1.76
C ARG A 14 -15.76 -0.96 -3.23
N SER A 15 -15.00 -0.18 -3.99
CA SER A 15 -15.39 0.28 -5.33
C SER A 15 -14.75 -0.49 -6.49
N ILE A 16 -13.59 -1.13 -6.25
CA ILE A 16 -12.84 -1.86 -7.26
C ILE A 16 -12.89 -3.36 -6.97
N ASN A 17 -13.54 -4.11 -7.87
CA ASN A 17 -13.65 -5.57 -7.81
C ASN A 17 -12.91 -6.26 -8.96
N ARG A 18 -12.48 -5.49 -9.95
CA ARG A 18 -11.90 -5.96 -11.23
C ARG A 18 -10.79 -5.03 -11.69
N ILE A 19 -9.69 -5.58 -12.17
CA ILE A 19 -8.52 -4.80 -12.64
C ILE A 19 -8.89 -3.87 -13.79
N GLU A 20 -9.79 -4.31 -14.66
CA GLU A 20 -10.26 -3.52 -15.79
C GLU A 20 -10.94 -2.21 -15.35
N GLN A 21 -11.48 -2.15 -14.13
CA GLN A 21 -12.02 -0.89 -13.60
C GLN A 21 -10.93 0.16 -13.36
N ILE A 22 -9.73 -0.27 -12.96
CA ILE A 22 -8.56 0.62 -12.78
C ILE A 22 -8.01 1.02 -14.16
N GLU A 23 -7.92 0.07 -15.10
CA GLU A 23 -7.41 0.31 -16.46
C GLU A 23 -8.26 1.34 -17.22
N ASN A 24 -9.57 1.39 -16.97
CA ASN A 24 -10.51 2.29 -17.65
C ASN A 24 -10.70 3.65 -16.98
N LEU A 25 -10.00 3.93 -15.87
CA LEU A 25 -10.09 5.24 -15.20
C LEU A 25 -9.66 6.37 -16.14
N GLN A 26 -10.60 7.26 -16.44
CA GLN A 26 -10.35 8.41 -17.30
C GLN A 26 -9.41 9.40 -16.60
N ARG A 27 -8.36 9.82 -17.31
CA ARG A 27 -7.38 10.80 -16.83
C ARG A 27 -7.55 12.11 -17.62
N PRO A 28 -7.40 13.29 -16.98
CA PRO A 28 -7.09 13.51 -15.57
C PRO A 28 -8.26 13.12 -14.66
N ILE A 29 -7.95 12.61 -13.47
CA ILE A 29 -8.97 12.24 -12.49
C ILE A 29 -9.31 13.51 -11.71
N ALA A 30 -10.56 13.98 -11.83
CA ALA A 30 -11.04 15.06 -10.98
C ALA A 30 -11.05 14.57 -9.53
N MET A 31 -10.22 15.18 -8.68
CA MET A 31 -10.26 14.94 -7.23
C MET A 31 -11.45 15.70 -6.64
N GLU A 32 -12.65 15.22 -6.96
CA GLU A 32 -13.84 15.61 -6.21
C GLU A 32 -13.68 15.02 -4.80
N ALA A 33 -13.90 15.86 -3.77
CA ALA A 33 -13.83 15.42 -2.39
C ALA A 33 -14.79 14.23 -2.20
N GLY A 34 -14.24 13.03 -1.96
CA GLY A 34 -15.04 11.82 -1.76
C GLY A 34 -15.19 10.90 -2.98
N SER A 35 -14.34 11.00 -4.02
CA SER A 35 -14.25 9.91 -5.00
C SER A 35 -13.85 8.61 -4.30
N VAL A 36 -14.83 7.72 -4.08
CA VAL A 36 -14.67 6.45 -3.35
C VAL A 36 -13.55 5.61 -3.98
N VAL A 37 -13.41 5.65 -5.31
CA VAL A 37 -12.33 4.94 -6.02
C VAL A 37 -10.96 5.49 -5.64
N MET A 38 -10.79 6.80 -5.56
CA MET A 38 -9.52 7.39 -5.12
C MET A 38 -9.25 7.11 -3.64
N MET A 39 -10.27 7.18 -2.80
CA MET A 39 -10.14 6.86 -1.38
C MET A 39 -9.69 5.41 -1.19
N ASP A 40 -10.28 4.47 -1.90
CA ASP A 40 -9.89 3.07 -1.84
C ASP A 40 -8.45 2.85 -2.34
N LEU A 41 -8.11 3.35 -3.54
CA LEU A 41 -6.80 3.09 -4.16
C LEU A 41 -5.61 3.78 -3.47
N LEU A 42 -5.86 4.92 -2.81
CA LEU A 42 -4.81 5.76 -2.24
C LEU A 42 -4.79 5.76 -0.71
N TRP A 43 -5.91 5.47 -0.04
CA TRP A 43 -6.06 5.73 1.40
C TRP A 43 -6.71 4.58 2.18
N SER A 44 -6.91 3.41 1.56
CA SER A 44 -7.29 2.21 2.32
C SER A 44 -6.07 1.55 2.96
N ASP A 45 -6.22 1.10 4.20
CA ASP A 45 -5.14 0.49 4.98
C ASP A 45 -5.46 -0.97 5.35
N PRO A 46 -4.47 -1.87 5.49
CA PRO A 46 -4.71 -3.15 6.14
C PRO A 46 -5.07 -2.93 7.61
N THR A 47 -5.93 -3.79 8.15
CA THR A 47 -6.20 -3.82 9.59
C THR A 47 -5.01 -4.34 10.39
N GLU A 48 -4.80 -3.80 11.60
CA GLU A 48 -3.83 -4.30 12.57
C GLU A 48 -4.29 -5.60 13.27
N ASN A 49 -5.55 -6.02 13.07
CA ASN A 49 -6.10 -7.21 13.69
C ASN A 49 -6.08 -8.40 12.72
N ASP A 50 -5.18 -9.35 12.94
CA ASP A 50 -5.05 -10.58 12.13
C ASP A 50 -6.32 -11.45 12.05
N SER A 51 -7.25 -11.27 12.99
CA SER A 51 -8.54 -11.98 12.97
C SER A 51 -9.63 -11.22 12.20
N ALA A 52 -9.41 -9.95 11.87
CA ALA A 52 -10.39 -9.15 11.15
C ALA A 52 -10.42 -9.50 9.66
N LYS A 53 -11.62 -9.80 9.18
CA LYS A 53 -11.92 -10.11 7.77
C LYS A 53 -12.76 -8.99 7.14
N GLY A 54 -12.70 -8.90 5.81
CA GLY A 54 -13.52 -8.00 5.01
C GLY A 54 -13.12 -6.53 5.13
N LEU A 55 -14.00 -5.64 4.67
CA LEU A 55 -13.84 -4.19 4.77
C LEU A 55 -14.48 -3.65 6.04
N ARG A 56 -13.83 -2.67 6.67
CA ARG A 56 -14.28 -2.01 7.90
C ARG A 56 -14.11 -0.50 7.77
N SER A 57 -14.93 0.27 8.49
CA SER A 57 -14.70 1.71 8.60
C SER A 57 -13.38 1.97 9.32
N ASP A 58 -12.59 2.88 8.78
CA ASP A 58 -11.39 3.36 9.43
C ASP A 58 -11.72 4.39 10.52
N VAL A 59 -10.89 4.47 11.55
CA VAL A 59 -10.98 5.43 12.66
C VAL A 59 -10.48 6.83 12.28
N TRP A 60 -9.68 6.95 11.22
CA TRP A 60 -9.01 8.20 10.79
C TRP A 60 -9.94 9.19 10.06
N GLY A 61 -11.15 8.78 9.64
CA GLY A 61 -12.12 9.72 9.07
C GLY A 61 -13.27 9.10 8.27
N PRO A 62 -14.34 9.88 8.03
CA PRO A 62 -15.49 9.42 7.26
C PRO A 62 -15.09 9.09 5.82
N GLY A 63 -15.42 7.87 5.38
CA GLY A 63 -15.15 7.39 4.02
C GLY A 63 -13.88 6.56 3.90
N LEU A 64 -12.98 6.59 4.89
CA LEU A 64 -11.80 5.72 4.94
C LEU A 64 -12.17 4.32 5.39
N ILE A 65 -11.40 3.34 4.92
CA ILE A 65 -11.61 1.92 5.22
C ILE A 65 -10.33 1.21 5.56
N THR A 66 -10.47 0.20 6.41
CA THR A 66 -9.47 -0.86 6.55
C THR A 66 -9.93 -2.14 5.89
N PHE A 67 -8.99 -2.94 5.40
CA PHE A 67 -9.25 -4.27 4.86
C PHE A 67 -8.54 -5.36 5.67
N GLY A 68 -9.21 -6.51 5.79
CA GLY A 68 -8.72 -7.68 6.51
C GLY A 68 -7.35 -8.17 6.04
N VAL A 69 -6.62 -8.84 6.93
CA VAL A 69 -5.27 -9.34 6.62
C VAL A 69 -5.28 -10.32 5.45
N ALA A 70 -4.32 -10.16 4.56
CA ALA A 70 -4.19 -11.00 3.36
C ALA A 70 -3.44 -12.33 3.64
N GLN A 71 -3.32 -12.78 4.89
CA GLN A 71 -2.69 -14.06 5.26
C GLN A 71 -1.32 -14.28 4.60
N GLY A 72 -0.43 -13.28 4.64
CA GLY A 72 0.90 -13.35 4.02
C GLY A 72 0.96 -12.97 2.53
N HIS A 73 -0.16 -12.61 1.91
CA HIS A 73 -0.22 -12.15 0.50
C HIS A 73 -0.16 -10.62 0.36
N LEU A 74 0.23 -9.89 1.41
CA LEU A 74 0.36 -8.44 1.42
C LEU A 74 1.75 -8.05 1.93
N ILE A 75 2.38 -7.10 1.24
CA ILE A 75 3.63 -6.47 1.67
C ILE A 75 3.41 -4.95 1.65
N THR A 76 3.58 -4.31 2.81
CA THR A 76 3.65 -2.85 2.91
C THR A 76 5.09 -2.40 2.71
N LEU A 77 5.33 -1.52 1.75
CA LEU A 77 6.67 -0.99 1.45
C LEU A 77 6.78 0.46 1.90
N PHE A 78 7.78 0.75 2.72
CA PHE A 78 8.08 2.12 3.16
C PHE A 78 9.55 2.45 2.90
N VAL A 79 9.81 3.54 2.17
CA VAL A 79 11.15 3.85 1.65
C VAL A 79 11.86 4.98 2.40
N ALA A 80 11.12 5.81 3.14
CA ALA A 80 11.69 6.94 3.85
C ALA A 80 12.30 6.48 5.18
N MET A 81 13.62 6.63 5.34
CA MET A 81 14.30 6.34 6.61
C MET A 81 14.05 7.44 7.62
N ASN A 82 13.98 7.07 8.91
CA ASN A 82 13.74 7.98 10.02
C ASN A 82 12.64 9.00 9.68
N TYR A 83 11.47 8.49 9.28
CA TYR A 83 10.38 9.31 8.78
C TYR A 83 10.03 10.42 9.76
N CYS A 84 9.91 11.64 9.22
CA CYS A 84 9.72 12.89 9.96
C CYS A 84 10.75 13.17 11.06
N GLY A 85 11.88 12.46 11.08
CA GLY A 85 12.91 12.58 12.12
C GLY A 85 12.57 11.91 13.45
N THR A 86 11.47 11.16 13.54
CA THR A 86 10.90 10.73 14.84
C THR A 86 10.71 9.22 15.00
N THR A 87 10.77 8.46 13.92
CA THR A 87 10.33 7.04 13.92
C THR A 87 11.49 6.05 13.94
N ASN A 88 12.73 6.49 13.67
CA ASN A 88 13.94 5.65 13.57
C ASN A 88 13.75 4.38 12.70
N ASN A 89 12.81 4.40 11.75
CA ASN A 89 12.54 3.27 10.89
C ASN A 89 13.62 3.15 9.80
N THR A 90 13.84 1.92 9.33
CA THR A 90 14.64 1.66 8.14
C THR A 90 13.76 1.78 6.90
N GLY A 91 14.31 2.24 5.77
CA GLY A 91 13.63 2.20 4.48
C GLY A 91 13.92 0.88 3.78
N ALA A 92 13.05 0.43 2.89
CA ALA A 92 13.28 -0.78 2.10
C ALA A 92 12.95 -0.57 0.62
N ILE A 93 13.56 -1.39 -0.24
CA ILE A 93 13.12 -1.63 -1.62
C ILE A 93 12.85 -3.12 -1.80
N LEU A 94 11.94 -3.48 -2.70
CA LEU A 94 11.70 -4.86 -3.08
C LEU A 94 12.33 -5.11 -4.45
N VAL A 95 13.22 -6.11 -4.52
CA VAL A 95 13.77 -6.59 -5.79
C VAL A 95 12.97 -7.80 -6.24
N LEU A 96 12.35 -7.71 -7.41
CA LEU A 96 11.58 -8.81 -8.00
C LEU A 96 12.45 -9.60 -8.98
N GLY A 97 12.64 -10.89 -8.70
CA GLY A 97 13.28 -11.86 -9.57
C GLY A 97 12.42 -12.25 -10.76
N ARG A 98 13.03 -12.93 -11.75
CA ARG A 98 12.33 -13.42 -12.96
C ARG A 98 11.29 -14.50 -12.66
N ASP A 99 11.44 -15.18 -11.54
CA ASP A 99 10.58 -16.20 -10.96
C ASP A 99 9.61 -15.65 -9.90
N LEU A 100 9.42 -14.32 -9.87
CA LEU A 100 8.61 -13.61 -8.87
C LEU A 100 9.10 -13.77 -7.43
N VAL A 101 10.34 -14.22 -7.22
CA VAL A 101 10.98 -14.17 -5.92
C VAL A 101 11.15 -12.71 -5.50
N VAL A 102 10.56 -12.35 -4.37
CA VAL A 102 10.65 -11.00 -3.80
C VAL A 102 11.76 -10.97 -2.76
N VAL A 103 12.80 -10.18 -3.01
CA VAL A 103 13.93 -10.00 -2.10
C VAL A 103 13.90 -8.58 -1.52
N PRO A 104 13.60 -8.41 -0.21
CA PRO A 104 13.69 -7.11 0.42
C PRO A 104 15.16 -6.69 0.58
N LYS A 105 15.46 -5.44 0.24
CA LYS A 105 16.76 -4.80 0.52
C LYS A 105 16.53 -3.58 1.39
N LEU A 106 17.18 -3.57 2.55
CA LEU A 106 17.13 -2.44 3.47
C LEU A 106 18.03 -1.32 2.95
N ILE A 107 17.51 -0.11 2.99
CA ILE A 107 18.25 1.12 2.76
C ILE A 107 18.81 1.55 4.10
N GLN A 108 20.13 1.62 4.21
CA GLN A 108 20.80 2.16 5.39
C GLN A 108 21.25 3.59 5.10
N SER A 109 21.11 4.47 6.10
CA SER A 109 21.57 5.85 5.99
C SER A 109 23.10 5.88 5.89
N LEU A 110 23.62 6.51 4.83
CA LEU A 110 25.05 6.75 4.67
C LEU A 110 25.60 7.78 5.67
N LEU A 111 24.74 8.48 6.43
CA LEU A 111 25.17 9.52 7.37
C LEU A 111 25.98 9.01 8.57
N PHE A 112 26.00 7.70 8.85
CA PHE A 112 26.80 7.13 9.93
C PHE A 112 28.10 6.43 9.46
N ALA A 113 28.43 6.49 8.17
CA ALA A 113 29.62 5.85 7.60
C ALA A 113 30.83 6.80 7.46
N VAL A 114 30.72 8.06 7.93
CA VAL A 114 31.79 9.05 7.91
C VAL A 114 31.90 9.74 9.26
N THR A 115 32.42 9.01 10.25
CA THR A 115 33.02 9.56 11.50
C THR A 115 34.13 8.63 11.95
#